data_AF-A0A915A146-F1
#
_entry.id   AF-A0A915A146-F1
#
_cell.length_a   1.000
_cell.length_b   1.000
_cell.length_c   1.000
_cell.angle_alpha   90.00
_cell.angle_beta   90.00
_cell.angle_gamma   90.00
#
_symmetry.space_group_name_H-M   'P 1'
#
loop_
_entity.id
_entity.type
_entity.pdbx_description
1 polymer ?
#
loop_
_entity_poly.entity_id
_entity_poly.type
_entity_poly.pdbx_seq_one_letter_code
_entity_poly.pdbx_strand_id
1 'polypeptide(L)'
;DEAVAPEPTRFLSLDKPLPRRHFIQALEFDVDENAEMCLSYDPVWLAILKATDSFTDATKRTAYMPSQCGSSCGERWDYRPTEEEVRVVEKLFDDDFRIPENFRRTAPPYDPSLMIKSESYYRNPQTSEFCAKLGIRDLNEMLCAQSREALGVPYFLSEMNDAVK
;
A
#
# COMPACT_ATOMS: atom_id res chain seq x y z
N ASP A 1 10.70 39.51 4.53
CA ASP A 1 10.74 38.05 4.48
C ASP A 1 11.58 37.51 5.61
N GLU A 2 10.96 37.22 6.74
CA GLU A 2 11.59 36.42 7.79
C GLU A 2 11.49 34.95 7.37
N ALA A 3 12.64 34.33 7.11
CA ALA A 3 12.70 32.90 6.83
C ALA A 3 12.30 32.13 8.10
N VAL A 4 11.14 31.47 8.06
CA VAL A 4 10.66 30.59 9.13
C VAL A 4 11.70 29.49 9.34
N ALA A 5 12.23 29.39 10.56
CA ALA A 5 13.17 28.33 10.90
C ALA A 5 12.46 26.96 10.74
N PRO A 6 13.16 25.95 10.20
CA PRO A 6 12.54 24.63 10.00
C PRO A 6 12.09 24.04 11.33
N GLU A 7 10.90 23.44 11.35
CA GLU A 7 10.42 22.76 12.54
C GLU A 7 11.32 21.57 12.91
N PRO A 8 11.59 21.35 14.21
CA PRO A 8 12.48 20.29 14.63
C PRO A 8 11.83 18.91 14.47
N THR A 9 12.54 17.97 13.83
CA THR A 9 12.14 16.56 13.82
C THR A 9 12.34 15.94 15.21
N ARG A 10 11.26 15.49 15.84
CA ARG A 10 11.30 14.77 17.12
C ARG A 10 11.39 13.27 16.87
N PHE A 11 12.56 12.69 17.12
CA PHE A 11 12.78 11.26 16.95
C PHE A 11 12.13 10.47 18.10
N LEU A 12 11.42 9.40 17.75
CA LEU A 12 10.84 8.44 18.68
C LEU A 12 11.35 7.03 18.35
N SER A 13 11.85 6.31 19.35
CA SER A 13 12.17 4.89 19.27
C SER A 13 11.29 4.07 20.21
N LEU A 14 10.68 3.01 19.68
CA LEU A 14 9.90 2.03 20.42
C LEU A 14 10.65 0.70 20.51
N ASP A 15 10.42 -0.02 21.60
CA ASP A 15 11.03 -1.32 21.86
C ASP A 15 10.21 -2.48 21.25
N LYS A 16 10.76 -3.69 21.27
CA LYS A 16 10.02 -4.90 20.87
C LYS A 16 8.90 -5.22 21.85
N PRO A 17 7.78 -5.83 21.39
CA PRO A 17 6.65 -6.24 22.24
C PRO A 17 7.01 -7.45 23.11
N LEU A 18 7.92 -7.25 24.06
CA LEU A 18 8.41 -8.22 25.02
C LEU A 18 8.03 -7.77 26.43
N PRO A 19 7.92 -8.70 27.40
CA PRO A 19 7.66 -8.35 28.77
C PRO A 19 8.64 -7.28 29.28
N ARG A 20 8.09 -6.29 30.00
CA ARG A 20 8.86 -5.18 30.64
C ARG A 20 9.59 -4.24 29.66
N ARG A 21 9.08 -4.04 28.44
CA ARG A 21 9.62 -3.06 27.49
C ARG A 21 8.60 -2.00 27.08
N HIS A 22 9.09 -0.84 26.63
CA HIS A 22 8.27 0.28 26.16
C HIS A 22 8.01 0.17 24.65
N PHE A 23 7.03 -0.65 24.26
CA PHE A 23 6.75 -0.94 22.84
C PHE A 23 5.55 -0.18 22.27
N ILE A 24 4.82 0.58 23.09
CA ILE A 24 3.67 1.40 22.68
C ILE A 24 3.83 2.81 23.26
N GLN A 25 3.51 3.81 22.46
CA GLN A 25 3.31 5.19 22.88
C GLN A 25 2.05 5.75 22.22
N ALA A 26 1.25 6.49 22.97
CA ALA A 26 0.17 7.32 22.44
C ALA A 26 0.68 8.74 22.25
N LEU A 27 0.37 9.34 21.10
CA LEU A 27 0.66 10.73 20.79
C LEU A 27 -0.67 11.47 20.68
N GLU A 28 -0.73 12.65 21.29
CA GLU A 28 -1.88 13.54 21.24
C GLU A 28 -1.57 14.67 20.26
N PHE A 29 -2.50 14.93 19.36
CA PHE A 29 -2.42 15.97 18.36
C PHE A 29 -3.71 16.79 18.44
N ASP A 30 -3.58 18.11 18.28
CA ASP A 30 -4.74 18.98 18.13
C ASP A 30 -5.33 18.74 16.73
N VAL A 31 -6.55 18.22 16.69
CA VAL A 31 -7.29 17.95 15.45
C VAL A 31 -8.54 18.84 15.46
N ASP A 32 -8.90 19.38 14.31
CA ASP A 32 -10.15 20.14 14.15
C ASP A 32 -11.35 19.27 14.54
N GLU A 33 -12.31 19.80 15.29
CA GLU A 33 -13.52 19.08 15.69
C GLU A 33 -14.34 18.58 14.50
N ASN A 34 -14.22 19.25 13.35
CA ASN A 34 -14.90 18.89 12.11
C ASN A 34 -14.04 18.04 11.16
N ALA A 35 -12.83 17.66 11.56
CA ALA A 35 -11.98 16.80 10.75
C ALA A 35 -12.66 15.45 10.51
N GLU A 36 -12.63 14.99 9.26
CA GLU A 36 -13.15 13.68 8.91
C GLU A 36 -12.20 12.59 9.45
N MET A 37 -12.72 11.72 10.32
CA MET A 37 -11.94 10.63 10.93
C MET A 37 -11.90 9.39 10.02
N CYS A 38 -11.46 9.58 8.78
CA CYS A 38 -11.33 8.52 7.79
C CYS A 38 -9.89 8.41 7.26
N LEU A 39 -9.56 7.23 6.71
CA LEU A 39 -8.31 7.06 5.98
C LEU A 39 -8.52 7.51 4.53
N SER A 40 -7.57 8.29 4.03
CA SER A 40 -7.55 8.78 2.65
C SER A 40 -6.19 8.55 2.02
N TYR A 41 -6.15 8.36 0.70
CA TYR A 41 -4.91 8.30 -0.06
C TYR A 41 -4.27 9.69 -0.15
N ASP A 42 -2.96 9.74 -0.05
CA ASP A 42 -2.19 10.95 -0.33
C ASP A 42 -1.97 11.11 -1.85
N PRO A 43 -2.38 12.23 -2.48
CA PRO A 43 -2.26 12.41 -3.93
C PRO A 43 -0.82 12.41 -4.43
N VAL A 44 0.11 12.95 -3.63
CA VAL A 44 1.55 12.98 -3.93
C VAL A 44 2.11 11.55 -3.95
N TRP A 45 1.75 10.74 -2.96
CA TRP A 45 2.11 9.33 -2.89
C TRP A 45 1.55 8.53 -4.07
N LEU A 46 0.29 8.75 -4.44
CA LEU A 46 -0.32 8.12 -5.62
C LEU A 46 0.39 8.51 -6.92
N ALA A 47 0.82 9.77 -7.06
CA ALA A 47 1.59 10.23 -8.21
C ALA A 47 2.97 9.56 -8.27
N ILE A 48 3.64 9.40 -7.12
CA ILE A 48 4.90 8.64 -7.01
C ILE A 48 4.68 7.18 -7.41
N LEU A 49 3.65 6.52 -6.88
CA LEU A 49 3.32 5.13 -7.23
C LEU A 49 3.12 4.97 -8.74
N LYS A 50 2.40 5.91 -9.37
CA LYS A 50 2.19 5.89 -10.81
C LYS A 50 3.47 6.14 -11.61
N ALA A 51 4.29 7.11 -11.20
CA ALA A 51 5.54 7.45 -11.88
C ALA A 51 6.59 6.33 -11.77
N THR A 52 6.56 5.58 -10.67
CA THR A 52 7.48 4.46 -10.38
C THR A 52 6.92 3.10 -10.78
N ASP A 53 5.74 3.05 -11.39
CA ASP A 53 5.07 1.78 -11.72
C ASP A 53 5.98 0.87 -12.53
N SER A 54 6.79 1.40 -13.45
CA SER A 54 7.75 0.69 -14.31
C SER A 54 8.83 -0.12 -13.56
N PHE A 55 9.00 0.08 -12.25
CA PHE A 55 9.90 -0.70 -11.40
C PHE A 55 9.24 -1.88 -10.69
N THR A 56 7.91 -2.00 -10.73
CA THR A 56 7.17 -3.14 -10.17
C THR A 56 7.45 -4.43 -10.96
N ASP A 57 8.36 -5.27 -10.46
CA ASP A 57 8.66 -6.58 -11.03
C ASP A 57 8.52 -7.68 -9.98
N ALA A 58 7.85 -8.77 -10.37
CA ALA A 58 7.70 -9.96 -9.53
C ALA A 58 8.73 -11.05 -9.88
N THR A 59 9.61 -10.84 -10.87
CA THR A 59 10.65 -11.81 -11.20
C THR A 59 11.80 -11.77 -10.20
N LYS A 60 12.57 -12.86 -10.13
CA LYS A 60 13.79 -12.95 -9.31
C LYS A 60 15.01 -12.26 -9.95
N ARG A 61 14.81 -11.47 -11.00
CA ARG A 61 15.91 -10.83 -11.73
C ARG A 61 16.41 -9.63 -10.94
N THR A 62 17.72 -9.39 -11.02
CA THR A 62 18.30 -8.16 -10.52
C THR A 62 17.81 -7.00 -11.38
N ALA A 63 17.10 -6.06 -10.78
CA ALA A 63 16.72 -4.80 -11.40
C ALA A 63 17.65 -3.68 -10.94
N TYR A 64 18.09 -2.84 -11.87
CA TYR A 64 18.87 -1.63 -11.55
C TYR A 64 17.89 -0.49 -11.29
N MET A 65 17.97 0.11 -10.10
CA MET A 65 17.15 1.27 -9.75
C MET A 65 17.77 2.56 -10.29
N PRO A 66 16.94 3.58 -10.61
CA PRO A 66 17.44 4.88 -11.01
C PRO A 66 18.43 5.44 -9.98
N SER A 67 19.55 5.98 -10.46
CA SER A 67 20.55 6.58 -9.60
C SER A 67 21.06 7.89 -10.21
N GLN A 68 21.32 8.86 -9.35
CA GLN A 68 21.84 10.17 -9.77
C GLN A 68 23.16 10.07 -10.54
N CYS A 69 23.97 9.04 -10.25
CA CYS A 69 25.27 8.81 -10.90
C CYS A 69 25.13 8.22 -12.34
N GLY A 70 24.00 7.56 -12.64
CA GLY A 70 23.68 7.01 -13.96
C GLY A 70 23.16 8.05 -14.96
N SER A 71 22.93 9.31 -14.54
CA SER A 71 22.29 10.38 -15.32
C SER A 71 23.01 10.78 -16.62
N SER A 72 24.17 10.21 -16.93
CA SER A 72 24.83 10.38 -18.23
C SER A 72 24.02 9.82 -19.40
N CYS A 73 23.02 8.97 -19.14
CA CYS A 73 22.05 8.47 -20.13
C CYS A 73 20.77 9.31 -20.25
N GLY A 74 20.57 10.36 -19.44
CA GLY A 74 19.38 11.20 -19.49
C GLY A 74 18.10 10.59 -18.89
N GLU A 75 18.20 9.45 -18.18
CA GLU A 75 17.06 8.84 -17.49
C GLU A 75 16.63 9.63 -16.25
N ARG A 76 15.32 9.69 -16.00
CA ARG A 76 14.75 10.32 -14.80
C ARG A 76 15.18 9.52 -13.56
N TRP A 77 15.87 10.19 -12.64
CA TRP A 77 16.28 9.66 -11.34
C TRP A 77 15.50 10.28 -10.17
N ASP A 78 14.96 11.48 -10.36
CA ASP A 78 14.16 12.19 -9.37
C ASP A 78 12.67 11.97 -9.65
N TYR A 79 12.01 11.24 -8.76
CA TYR A 79 10.59 10.90 -8.85
C TYR A 79 9.73 11.73 -7.90
N ARG A 80 10.23 12.88 -7.42
CA ARG A 80 9.35 13.89 -6.86
C ARG A 80 8.30 14.26 -7.93
N PRO A 81 7.00 14.15 -7.62
CA PRO A 81 5.97 14.33 -8.63
C PRO A 81 5.87 15.81 -8.99
N THR A 82 5.65 16.11 -10.26
CA THR A 82 5.33 17.47 -10.70
C THR A 82 3.87 17.82 -10.39
N GLU A 83 3.51 19.10 -10.41
CA GLU A 83 2.12 19.52 -10.22
C GLU A 83 1.18 18.88 -11.24
N GLU A 84 1.64 18.68 -12.48
CA GLU A 84 0.87 18.03 -13.52
C GLU A 84 0.62 16.55 -13.20
N GLU A 85 1.61 15.84 -12.66
CA GLU A 85 1.47 14.43 -12.26
C GLU A 85 0.47 14.27 -11.11
N VAL A 86 0.49 15.19 -10.14
CA VAL A 86 -0.50 15.23 -9.06
C VAL A 86 -1.90 15.54 -9.62
N ARG A 87 -2.04 16.53 -10.50
CA ARG A 87 -3.33 16.86 -11.14
C ARG A 87 -3.93 15.72 -11.95
N VAL A 88 -3.11 14.87 -12.56
CA VAL A 88 -3.58 13.66 -13.24
C VAL A 88 -4.24 12.70 -12.25
N VAL A 89 -3.64 12.54 -11.07
CA VAL A 89 -4.18 11.69 -10.00
C VAL A 89 -5.44 12.28 -9.40
N GLU A 90 -5.48 13.59 -9.13
CA GLU A 90 -6.68 14.30 -8.66
C GLU A 90 -7.89 14.05 -9.57
N LYS A 91 -7.69 14.21 -10.88
CA LYS A 91 -8.73 13.90 -11.88
C LYS A 91 -9.13 12.43 -11.94
N LEU A 92 -8.19 11.52 -11.68
CA LEU A 92 -8.44 10.07 -11.72
C LEU A 92 -9.27 9.60 -10.50
N PHE A 93 -9.18 10.34 -9.40
CA PHE A 93 -9.90 10.06 -8.16
C PHE A 93 -11.12 10.96 -7.97
N ASP A 94 -11.44 11.82 -8.94
CA ASP A 94 -12.52 12.81 -8.87
C ASP A 94 -12.44 13.69 -7.59
N ASP A 95 -11.20 14.02 -7.19
CA ASP A 95 -10.87 14.72 -5.93
C ASP A 95 -11.36 14.00 -4.65
N ASP A 96 -11.81 12.74 -4.76
CA ASP A 96 -12.21 11.88 -3.63
C ASP A 96 -11.17 10.79 -3.39
N PHE A 97 -10.34 11.03 -2.37
CA PHE A 97 -9.25 10.15 -1.98
C PHE A 97 -9.60 9.20 -0.84
N ARG A 98 -10.85 9.15 -0.39
CA ARG A 98 -11.24 8.27 0.72
C ARG A 98 -10.99 6.82 0.36
N ILE A 99 -10.40 6.07 1.29
CA ILE A 99 -10.19 4.64 1.09
C ILE A 99 -11.54 3.94 1.13
N PRO A 100 -11.92 3.17 0.10
CA PRO A 100 -13.21 2.49 0.07
C PRO A 100 -13.31 1.41 1.16
N GLU A 101 -14.47 1.31 1.80
CA GLU A 101 -14.80 0.26 2.78
C GLU A 101 -15.21 -1.06 2.11
N ASN A 102 -14.42 -1.53 1.13
CA ASN A 102 -14.67 -2.73 0.34
C ASN A 102 -13.80 -3.93 0.78
N PHE A 103 -13.30 -3.93 2.01
CA PHE A 103 -12.48 -5.03 2.54
C PHE A 103 -13.26 -6.35 2.52
N ARG A 104 -12.61 -7.41 2.05
CA ARG A 104 -13.15 -8.77 2.08
C ARG A 104 -12.13 -9.71 2.69
N ARG A 105 -12.58 -10.60 3.56
CA ARG A 105 -11.74 -11.63 4.17
C ARG A 105 -11.31 -12.65 3.11
N THR A 106 -10.07 -12.54 2.65
CA THR A 106 -9.50 -13.41 1.61
C THR A 106 -8.94 -14.70 2.19
N ALA A 107 -8.26 -14.65 3.32
CA ALA A 107 -7.72 -15.83 4.01
C ALA A 107 -8.68 -16.33 5.10
N PRO A 108 -8.68 -17.65 5.40
CA PRO A 108 -9.44 -18.19 6.52
C PRO A 108 -8.93 -17.64 7.86
N PRO A 109 -9.79 -17.61 8.89
CA PRO A 109 -9.35 -17.26 10.24
C PRO A 109 -8.30 -18.27 10.73
N TYR A 110 -7.33 -17.78 11.51
CA TYR A 110 -6.33 -18.64 12.13
C TYR A 110 -6.98 -19.60 13.13
N ASP A 111 -6.70 -20.89 12.99
CA ASP A 111 -7.12 -21.95 13.92
C ASP A 111 -5.87 -22.57 14.57
N PRO A 112 -5.66 -22.37 15.90
CA PRO A 112 -4.53 -22.93 16.61
C PRO A 112 -4.47 -24.47 16.62
N SER A 113 -5.59 -25.14 16.35
CA SER A 113 -5.67 -26.60 16.31
C SER A 113 -5.16 -27.20 14.99
N LEU A 114 -5.08 -26.39 13.93
CA LEU A 114 -4.63 -26.81 12.61
C LEU A 114 -3.11 -26.60 12.46
N MET A 115 -2.39 -27.66 12.11
CA MET A 115 -1.01 -27.52 11.64
C MET A 115 -1.01 -26.96 10.21
N ILE A 116 -0.75 -25.66 10.07
CA ILE A 116 -0.59 -25.01 8.77
C ILE A 116 0.75 -25.47 8.16
N LYS A 117 0.67 -26.34 7.15
CA LYS A 117 1.86 -26.89 6.46
C LYS A 117 2.46 -25.90 5.44
N SER A 118 1.64 -25.01 4.89
CA SER A 118 2.03 -24.00 3.90
C SER A 118 0.94 -22.93 3.84
N GLU A 119 1.35 -21.66 3.76
CA GLU A 119 0.44 -20.54 3.57
C GLU A 119 0.08 -20.42 2.08
N SER A 120 -1.22 -20.45 1.79
CA SER A 120 -1.72 -20.16 0.44
C SER A 120 -1.70 -18.66 0.15
N TYR A 121 -1.46 -18.31 -1.10
CA TYR A 121 -1.62 -16.94 -1.59
C TYR A 121 -3.07 -16.69 -1.96
N TYR A 122 -3.60 -15.54 -1.55
CA TYR A 122 -4.96 -15.13 -1.90
C TYR A 122 -4.92 -13.84 -2.71
N ARG A 123 -5.78 -13.79 -3.74
CA ARG A 123 -6.03 -12.56 -4.48
C ARG A 123 -6.75 -11.56 -3.60
N ASN A 124 -6.23 -10.34 -3.52
CA ASN A 124 -6.89 -9.26 -2.79
C ASN A 124 -7.73 -8.40 -3.75
N PRO A 125 -9.08 -8.50 -3.73
CA PRO A 125 -9.93 -7.74 -4.65
C PRO A 125 -9.78 -6.23 -4.45
N GLN A 126 -9.59 -5.76 -3.22
CA GLN A 126 -9.40 -4.33 -2.94
C GLN A 126 -8.09 -3.82 -3.56
N THR A 127 -7.02 -4.63 -3.52
CA THR A 127 -5.75 -4.29 -4.20
C THR A 127 -5.91 -4.25 -5.70
N SER A 128 -6.61 -5.23 -6.29
CA SER A 128 -6.83 -5.26 -7.75
C SER A 128 -7.69 -4.08 -8.22
N GLU A 129 -8.74 -3.71 -7.49
CA GLU A 129 -9.56 -2.52 -7.77
C GLU A 129 -8.73 -1.23 -7.67
N PHE A 130 -7.90 -1.10 -6.64
CA PHE A 130 -6.99 0.04 -6.46
C PHE A 130 -5.98 0.16 -7.61
N CYS A 131 -5.27 -0.92 -7.94
CA CYS A 131 -4.29 -0.95 -9.02
C CYS A 131 -4.95 -0.65 -10.38
N ALA A 132 -6.15 -1.18 -10.63
CA ALA A 132 -6.92 -0.89 -11.83
C ALA A 132 -7.34 0.59 -11.91
N LYS A 133 -7.85 1.16 -10.81
CA LYS A 133 -8.24 2.59 -10.75
C LYS A 133 -7.04 3.50 -10.98
N LEU A 134 -5.92 3.26 -10.31
CA LEU A 134 -4.70 4.06 -10.45
C LEU A 134 -3.99 3.81 -11.81
N GLY A 135 -4.27 2.68 -12.47
CA GLY A 135 -3.66 2.27 -13.71
C GLY A 135 -2.19 1.89 -13.54
N ILE A 136 -1.90 1.08 -12.53
CA ILE A 136 -0.58 0.53 -12.21
C ILE A 136 -0.64 -1.00 -12.16
N ARG A 137 0.53 -1.64 -12.18
CA ARG A 137 0.63 -3.11 -12.12
C ARG A 137 0.24 -3.64 -10.75
N ASP A 138 -0.55 -4.71 -10.76
CA ASP A 138 -0.96 -5.40 -9.53
C ASP A 138 0.09 -6.47 -9.16
N LEU A 139 0.92 -6.15 -8.16
CA LEU A 139 1.94 -7.08 -7.66
C LEU A 139 1.34 -8.32 -7.01
N ASN A 140 0.21 -8.20 -6.31
CA ASN A 140 -0.49 -9.35 -5.72
C ASN A 140 -0.94 -10.31 -6.83
N GLU A 141 -1.46 -9.75 -7.92
CA GLU A 141 -1.79 -10.51 -9.12
C GLU A 141 -0.58 -11.21 -9.72
N MET A 142 0.51 -10.48 -9.96
CA MET A 142 1.73 -11.03 -10.56
C MET A 142 2.29 -12.18 -9.73
N LEU A 143 2.33 -12.05 -8.40
CA LEU A 143 2.82 -13.10 -7.50
C LEU A 143 1.91 -14.33 -7.51
N CYS A 144 0.59 -14.12 -7.44
CA CYS A 144 -0.38 -15.20 -7.53
C CYS A 144 -0.31 -15.94 -8.87
N ALA A 145 -0.02 -15.23 -9.97
CA ALA A 145 0.14 -15.84 -11.29
C ALA A 145 1.39 -16.74 -11.39
N GLN A 146 2.46 -16.42 -10.63
CA GLN A 146 3.69 -17.22 -10.61
C GLN A 146 3.58 -18.49 -9.77
N SER A 147 2.70 -18.52 -8.76
CA SER A 147 2.53 -19.67 -7.85
C SER A 147 1.10 -20.23 -7.88
N ARG A 148 0.70 -20.72 -9.06
CA ARG A 148 -0.66 -21.25 -9.28
C ARG A 148 -1.01 -22.42 -8.35
N GLU A 149 -0.02 -23.20 -7.95
CA GLU A 149 -0.17 -24.35 -7.04
C GLU A 149 -0.41 -23.93 -5.59
N ALA A 150 0.01 -22.73 -5.20
CA ALA A 150 -0.16 -22.19 -3.85
C ALA A 150 -1.35 -21.21 -3.75
N LEU A 151 -2.13 -21.03 -4.83
CA LEU A 151 -3.26 -20.12 -4.84
C LEU A 151 -4.44 -20.71 -4.05
N GLY A 152 -4.83 -20.03 -2.98
CA GLY A 152 -6.01 -20.36 -2.19
C GLY A 152 -7.29 -19.81 -2.82
N VAL A 153 -8.41 -20.49 -2.55
CA VAL A 153 -9.74 -19.93 -2.87
C VAL A 153 -10.08 -18.87 -1.82
N PRO A 154 -10.42 -17.62 -2.21
CA PRO A 154 -10.76 -16.59 -1.26
C PRO A 154 -11.91 -16.99 -0.33
N TYR A 155 -11.70 -16.81 0.98
CA TYR A 155 -12.61 -17.27 2.02
C TYR A 155 -14.03 -16.68 1.93
N PHE A 156 -14.16 -15.41 1.52
CA PHE A 156 -15.47 -14.78 1.31
C PHE A 156 -16.34 -15.48 0.25
N LEU A 157 -15.75 -16.29 -0.65
CA LEU A 157 -16.53 -17.10 -1.61
C LEU A 157 -17.12 -18.35 -0.96
N SER A 158 -16.45 -18.93 0.05
CA SER A 158 -17.01 -20.05 0.81
C SER A 158 -18.19 -19.62 1.68
N GLU A 159 -18.15 -18.43 2.29
CA GLU A 159 -19.27 -17.89 3.07
C GLU A 159 -20.54 -17.71 2.24
N MET A 160 -20.41 -17.27 0.98
CA MET A 160 -21.54 -17.11 0.07
C MET A 160 -22.26 -18.44 -0.23
N ASN A 161 -21.53 -19.56 -0.27
CA ASN A 161 -22.13 -20.87 -0.51
C ASN A 161 -22.88 -21.41 0.71
N ASP A 162 -22.45 -21.05 1.92
CA ASP A 162 -23.13 -21.45 3.15
C ASP A 162 -24.32 -20.55 3.49
N ALA A 163 -24.30 -19.27 3.07
CA ALA A 163 -25.42 -18.34 3.23
C ALA A 163 -26.62 -18.59 2.29
N VAL A 164 -26.44 -19.45 1.26
CA VAL A 164 -27.47 -19.81 0.27
C VAL A 164 -28.14 -21.16 0.60
N LYS A 165 -27.73 -21.84 1.68
CA LYS A 165 -28.41 -23.01 2.24
C LYS A 165 -29.32 -22.62 3.39
#